data_AF-A0A1H3GNB0-F1
#
_entry.id   AF-A0A1H3GNB0-F1
#
_cell.length_a   1.000
_cell.length_b   1.000
_cell.length_c   1.000
_cell.angle_alpha   90.00
_cell.angle_beta   90.00
_cell.angle_gamma   90.00
#
_symmetry.space_group_name_H-M   'P 1'
#
loop_
_entity.id
_entity.type
_entity.pdbx_description
1 polymer ?
#
loop_
_entity_poly.entity_id
_entity_poly.type
_entity_poly.pdbx_seq_one_letter_code
_entity_poly.pdbx_strand_id
1 'polypeptide(L)'
;MLGALVGGRLTDRFGRRRLFVLTLLWYAGFTVLTGLFPSLSSVYALGFLAALGVGAECSIINAAIAEFMPASVRGRANAVVMNVWSVGAVRAALMAYLLLNVTA
;
A
#
# COMPACT_ATOMS: atom_id res chain seq x y z
N MET A 1 11.73 -3.01 -3.78
CA MET A 1 12.23 -4.25 -4.43
C MET A 1 12.16 -5.48 -3.52
N LEU A 2 12.62 -5.45 -2.27
CA LEU A 2 12.56 -6.62 -1.37
C LEU A 2 11.13 -7.10 -1.10
N GLY A 3 10.22 -6.21 -0.69
CA GLY A 3 8.80 -6.55 -0.47
C GLY A 3 8.11 -7.10 -1.72
N ALA A 4 8.40 -6.53 -2.89
CA ALA A 4 7.91 -7.00 -4.18
C ALA A 4 8.36 -8.44 -4.50
N LEU A 5 9.65 -8.75 -4.26
CA LEU A 5 10.22 -10.06 -4.54
C LEU A 5 9.62 -11.16 -3.66
N VAL A 6 9.45 -10.87 -2.37
CA VAL A 6 8.85 -11.80 -1.40
C VAL A 6 7.35 -11.91 -1.61
N GLY A 7 6.67 -10.77 -1.82
CA GLY A 7 5.25 -10.70 -2.11
C GLY A 7 4.87 -11.54 -3.32
N GLY A 8 5.57 -11.37 -4.46
CA GLY A 8 5.32 -12.15 -5.67
C GLY A 8 5.36 -13.67 -5.45
N ARG A 9 6.42 -14.18 -4.81
CA ARG A 9 6.56 -15.62 -4.51
C ARG A 9 5.52 -16.14 -3.51
N LEU A 10 5.17 -15.33 -2.50
CA LEU A 10 4.11 -15.71 -1.56
C LEU A 10 2.73 -15.71 -2.22
N THR A 11 2.55 -14.92 -3.28
CA THR A 11 1.26 -14.77 -3.96
C THR A 11 0.85 -16.08 -4.62
N ASP A 12 1.82 -16.76 -5.23
CA ASP A 12 1.64 -18.05 -5.88
C ASP A 12 1.24 -19.16 -4.90
N ARG A 13 1.54 -19.00 -3.60
CA ARG A 13 1.28 -20.01 -2.57
C ARG A 13 0.01 -19.77 -1.75
N PHE A 14 -0.30 -18.51 -1.42
CA PHE A 14 -1.41 -18.15 -0.52
C PHE A 14 -2.67 -17.64 -1.25
N GLY A 15 -2.55 -17.38 -2.55
CA GLY A 15 -3.61 -16.84 -3.39
C GLY A 15 -3.69 -15.31 -3.36
N ARG A 16 -3.88 -14.70 -4.54
CA ARG A 16 -3.85 -13.24 -4.78
C ARG A 16 -4.68 -12.42 -3.79
N ARG A 17 -5.96 -12.77 -3.59
CA ARG A 17 -6.88 -12.00 -2.75
C ARG A 17 -6.48 -12.00 -1.27
N ARG A 18 -6.06 -13.14 -0.73
CA ARG A 18 -5.67 -13.25 0.69
C ARG A 18 -4.37 -12.50 0.95
N LEU A 19 -3.40 -12.64 0.04
CA LEU A 19 -2.12 -11.97 0.20
C LEU A 19 -2.25 -10.46 0.11
N PHE A 20 -3.10 -9.94 -0.78
CA PHE A 20 -3.41 -8.51 -0.87
C PHE A 20 -3.93 -7.95 0.46
N VAL A 21 -4.89 -8.63 1.09
CA VAL A 21 -5.44 -8.21 2.39
C VAL A 21 -4.36 -8.28 3.48
N LEU A 22 -3.51 -9.31 3.47
CA LEU A 22 -2.43 -9.45 4.44
C LEU A 22 -1.40 -8.32 4.33
N THR A 23 -0.97 -7.97 3.11
CA THR A 23 -0.01 -6.87 2.89
C THR A 23 -0.62 -5.51 3.24
N LEU A 24 -1.92 -5.34 2.99
CA LEU A 24 -2.66 -4.14 3.37
C LEU A 24 -2.73 -3.98 4.89
N LEU A 25 -3.06 -5.05 5.62
CA LEU A 25 -3.08 -5.06 7.09
C LEU A 25 -1.69 -4.83 7.68
N TRP A 26 -0.66 -5.41 7.07
CA TRP A 26 0.73 -5.19 7.43
C TRP A 26 1.10 -3.71 7.33
N TYR A 27 0.89 -3.11 6.14
CA TYR A 27 1.17 -1.69 5.90
C TYR A 27 0.40 -0.80 6.88
N ALA A 28 -0.92 -0.98 6.98
CA ALA A 28 -1.76 -0.17 7.85
C ALA A 28 -1.34 -0.27 9.33
N GLY A 29 -1.04 -1.48 9.81
CA GLY A 29 -0.60 -1.72 11.18
C GLY A 29 0.70 -0.98 11.51
N PHE A 30 1.72 -1.10 10.65
CA PHE A 30 3.01 -0.42 10.87
C PHE A 30 2.90 1.11 10.71
N THR A 31 2.06 1.60 9.80
CA THR A 31 1.79 3.04 9.67
C THR A 31 1.14 3.61 10.93
N VAL A 32 0.14 2.93 11.50
CA VAL A 32 -0.49 3.37 12.76
C VAL A 32 0.50 3.31 13.92
N LEU A 33 1.29 2.25 14.04
CA LEU A 33 2.35 2.15 15.06
C LEU A 33 3.37 3.28 14.93
N THR A 34 3.69 3.71 13.71
CA THR A 34 4.61 4.84 13.48
C THR A 34 4.03 6.15 14.04
N GLY A 35 2.73 6.37 13.92
CA GLY A 35 2.04 7.53 14.50
C GLY A 35 1.92 7.48 16.03
N LEU A 36 1.78 6.29 16.61
CA LEU A 36 1.68 6.10 18.07
C LEU A 36 3.02 6.28 18.80
N PHE A 37 4.12 5.93 18.15
CA PHE A 37 5.47 6.06 18.69
C PHE A 37 6.29 7.02 17.83
N PRO A 38 6.18 8.35 18.00
CA PRO A 38 6.82 9.33 17.13
C PRO A 38 8.30 9.60 17.51
N SER A 39 9.12 8.54 17.62
CA SER A 39 10.57 8.68 17.80
C SER A 39 11.31 8.53 16.47
N LEU A 40 12.50 9.13 16.34
CA LEU A 40 13.29 9.03 15.11
C LEU A 40 13.57 7.56 14.74
N SER A 41 13.92 6.75 15.74
CA SER A 41 14.22 5.32 15.56
C SER A 41 13.00 4.51 15.11
N SER A 42 11.83 4.77 15.68
CA SER A 42 10.59 4.08 15.31
C SER A 42 10.10 4.50 13.93
N VAL A 43 10.22 5.77 13.55
CA VAL A 43 9.89 6.23 12.19
C VAL A 43 10.72 5.50 11.14
N TYR A 44 12.03 5.34 11.35
CA TYR A 44 12.85 4.59 10.40
C TYR A 44 12.55 3.09 10.40
N ALA A 45 12.48 2.46 11.58
CA ALA A 45 12.28 1.01 11.67
C ALA A 45 10.87 0.59 11.21
N LEU A 46 9.83 1.21 11.74
CA LEU A 46 8.44 0.90 11.39
C LEU A 46 8.11 1.39 9.99
N GLY A 47 8.66 2.53 9.56
CA GLY A 47 8.52 3.04 8.20
C GLY A 47 9.14 2.09 7.17
N PHE A 48 10.29 1.49 7.48
CA PHE A 48 10.88 0.45 6.64
C PHE A 48 9.97 -0.78 6.53
N LEU A 49 9.40 -1.25 7.64
CA LEU A 49 8.47 -2.38 7.65
C LEU A 49 7.17 -2.07 6.88
N ALA A 50 6.64 -0.85 7.00
CA ALA A 50 5.51 -0.38 6.22
C ALA A 50 5.84 -0.34 4.72
N ALA A 51 7.04 0.15 4.35
CA ALA A 51 7.50 0.20 2.96
C ALA A 51 7.66 -1.19 2.32
N LEU A 52 8.00 -2.22 3.11
CA LEU A 52 7.99 -3.61 2.63
C LEU A 52 6.58 -4.06 2.25
N GLY A 53 5.57 -3.71 3.05
CA GLY A 53 4.16 -4.01 2.78
C GLY A 53 3.68 -3.39 1.47
N VAL A 54 3.90 -2.08 1.29
CA VAL A 54 3.54 -1.36 0.05
C VAL A 54 4.25 -1.95 -1.16
N GLY A 55 5.54 -2.27 -1.02
CA GLY A 55 6.32 -2.88 -2.10
C GLY A 55 5.75 -4.23 -2.55
N ALA A 56 5.27 -5.05 -1.60
CA ALA A 56 4.60 -6.31 -1.91
C ALA A 56 3.23 -6.08 -2.57
N GLU A 57 2.45 -5.15 -2.02
CA GLU A 57 1.11 -4.80 -2.50
C GLU A 57 1.13 -4.34 -3.97
N CYS A 58 2.06 -3.47 -4.35
CA CYS A 58 2.19 -2.98 -5.73
C CYS A 58 2.41 -4.11 -6.75
N SER A 59 3.18 -5.15 -6.39
CA SER A 59 3.37 -6.31 -7.27
C SER A 59 2.12 -7.19 -7.35
N ILE A 60 1.42 -7.38 -6.23
CA ILE A 60 0.20 -8.18 -6.15
C ILE A 60 -0.94 -7.52 -6.94
N ILE A 61 -1.13 -6.21 -6.82
CA ILE A 61 -2.17 -5.45 -7.52
C ILE A 61 -2.01 -5.60 -9.03
N ASN A 62 -0.81 -5.32 -9.57
CA ASN A 62 -0.57 -5.41 -11.01
C ASN A 62 -0.83 -6.82 -11.55
N ALA A 63 -0.40 -7.84 -10.79
CA ALA A 63 -0.63 -9.24 -11.14
C ALA A 63 -2.12 -9.63 -11.05
N ALA A 64 -2.84 -9.14 -10.04
CA ALA A 64 -4.26 -9.38 -9.86
C ALA A 64 -5.10 -8.72 -10.96
N ILE A 65 -4.78 -7.49 -11.36
CA ILE A 65 -5.46 -6.81 -12.48
C ILE A 65 -5.29 -7.63 -13.77
N ALA A 66 -4.08 -8.15 -14.02
CA ALA A 66 -3.81 -8.96 -15.20
C ALA A 66 -4.62 -10.27 -15.22
N GLU A 67 -4.76 -10.94 -14.07
CA GLU A 67 -5.45 -12.24 -13.96
C GLU A 67 -6.98 -12.12 -13.88
N PHE A 68 -7.51 -11.15 -13.12
CA PHE A 68 -8.95 -11.04 -12.89
C PHE A 68 -9.69 -10.18 -13.92
N MET A 69 -9.01 -9.27 -14.63
CA MET A 69 -9.69 -8.36 -15.55
C MET A 69 -9.76 -8.91 -16.99
N PRO A 70 -10.95 -8.83 -17.63
CA PRO A 70 -11.11 -9.14 -19.05
C PRO A 70 -10.15 -8.30 -19.90
N ALA A 71 -9.60 -8.90 -20.96
CA ALA A 71 -8.60 -8.25 -21.81
C ALA A 71 -9.08 -6.89 -22.38
N SER A 72 -10.38 -6.76 -22.67
CA SER A 72 -10.98 -5.54 -23.23
C SER A 72 -11.00 -4.35 -22.27
N VAL A 73 -11.02 -4.58 -20.95
CA VAL A 73 -11.11 -3.51 -19.94
C VAL A 73 -9.87 -3.38 -19.08
N ARG A 74 -8.89 -4.29 -19.21
CA ARG A 74 -7.68 -4.34 -18.39
C ARG A 74 -6.91 -3.02 -18.35
N GLY A 75 -6.76 -2.35 -19.49
CA GLY A 75 -6.08 -1.04 -19.57
C GLY A 75 -6.81 0.05 -18.79
N ARG A 76 -8.15 0.13 -18.93
CA ARG A 76 -8.99 1.06 -18.16
C ARG A 76 -8.97 0.75 -16.66
N ALA A 77 -9.06 -0.52 -16.28
CA ALA A 77 -8.99 -0.94 -14.89
C ALA A 77 -7.65 -0.54 -14.25
N ASN A 78 -6.53 -0.77 -14.95
CA ASN A 78 -5.22 -0.36 -14.47
C ASN A 78 -5.12 1.18 -14.31
N ALA A 79 -5.60 1.92 -15.30
CA ALA A 79 -5.62 3.38 -15.24
C ALA A 79 -6.42 3.89 -14.03
N VAL A 80 -7.61 3.34 -13.78
CA VAL A 80 -8.42 3.72 -12.61
C VAL A 80 -7.68 3.44 -11.31
N VAL A 81 -7.12 2.23 -11.15
CA VAL A 81 -6.42 1.83 -9.92
C VAL A 81 -5.19 2.71 -9.66
N MET A 82 -4.41 3.04 -10.69
CA MET A 82 -3.24 3.91 -10.52
C MET A 82 -3.64 5.35 -10.18
N ASN A 83 -4.75 5.85 -10.72
CA ASN A 83 -5.24 7.19 -10.39
C ASN A 83 -5.74 7.31 -8.93
N VAL A 84 -6.21 6.22 -8.32
CA VAL A 84 -6.62 6.21 -6.90
C VAL A 84 -5.45 6.63 -6.00
N TRP A 85 -4.21 6.29 -6.35
CA TRP A 85 -3.03 6.72 -5.59
C TRP A 85 -2.93 8.25 -5.52
N SER A 86 -3.05 8.93 -6.66
CA SER A 86 -2.97 10.38 -6.76
C SER A 86 -4.09 11.07 -5.97
N VAL A 87 -5.32 10.56 -6.10
CA VAL A 87 -6.47 11.08 -5.34
C VAL A 87 -6.28 10.88 -3.83
N GLY A 88 -5.77 9.72 -3.43
CA GLY A 88 -5.44 9.40 -2.05
C GLY A 88 -4.40 10.35 -1.47
N ALA A 89 -3.32 10.63 -2.22
CA ALA A 89 -2.27 11.56 -1.79
C ALA A 89 -2.79 12.98 -1.56
N VAL A 90 -3.63 13.50 -2.47
CA VAL A 90 -4.26 14.83 -2.32
C VAL A 90 -5.15 14.86 -1.08
N ARG A 91 -5.98 13.84 -0.87
CA ARG A 91 -6.83 13.73 0.32
C ARG A 91 -6.02 13.64 1.62
N ALA A 92 -4.95 12.85 1.63
CA ALA A 92 -4.08 12.72 2.78
C ALA A 92 -3.38 14.04 3.14
N ALA A 93 -2.87 14.76 2.14
CA ALA A 93 -2.24 16.07 2.33
C ALA A 93 -3.23 17.10 2.88
N LEU A 94 -4.46 17.14 2.35
CA LEU A 94 -5.51 18.03 2.86
C LEU A 94 -5.86 17.70 4.32
N MET A 95 -5.98 16.42 4.66
CA MET A 95 -6.28 15.99 6.02
C MET A 95 -5.15 16.35 6.98
N ALA A 96 -3.89 16.16 6.58
CA ALA A 96 -2.73 16.55 7.36
C ALA A 96 -2.69 18.06 7.60
N TYR A 97 -2.98 18.87 6.56
CA TYR A 97 -3.06 20.33 6.69
C TYR A 97 -4.14 20.77 7.69
N LEU A 98 -5.34 20.21 7.60
CA LEU A 98 -6.44 20.52 8.51
C LEU A 98 -6.11 20.13 9.96
N LEU A 99 -5.56 18.93 10.18
CA LEU A 99 -5.21 18.45 11.51
C LEU A 99 -4.10 19.30 12.15
N LEU A 100 -3.02 19.57 11.40
CA LEU A 100 -1.90 20.37 11.91
C LEU A 100 -2.30 21.81 12.22
N ASN A 101 -3.16 22.41 11.39
CA ASN A 101 -3.64 23.79 11.59
C ASN A 101 -4.64 23.91 12.75
N VAL A 102 -5.42 22.86 13.04
CA VAL A 102 -6.31 22.82 14.22
C VAL A 102 -5.50 22.71 15.53
N THR A 103 -4.33 22.09 15.51
CA THR A 103 -3.50 21.87 16.70
C THR A 103 -2.41 22.92 16.94
N ALA A 104 -2.24 23.88 16.04
CA ALA A 104 -1.27 24.98 16.14
C ALA A 104 -1.90 26.25 16.69
#